data_AF-A0A1V8TGI5-F1
#
_entry.id   AF-A0A1V8TGI5-F1
#
_cell.length_a   1.000
_cell.length_b   1.000
_cell.length_c   1.000
_cell.angle_alpha   90.00
_cell.angle_beta   90.00
_cell.angle_gamma   90.00
#
_symmetry.space_group_name_H-M   'P 1'
#
loop_
_entity.id
_entity.type
_entity.pdbx_description
1 polymer ?
#
loop_
_entity_poly.entity_id
_entity_poly.type
_entity_poly.pdbx_seq_one_letter_code
_entity_poly.pdbx_strand_id
1 'polypeptide(L)'
;MTPEDATTVSIPEIIDSDILIEEETTEAYKPKNWYPVRLGEVLNDRYKVVGKLGYGGSSTIWLCRDLRKDDEYVIVKVYINNLKWQREIPIYEHIASLKSRHSGLQCVRRMLDSFEILKPGVRHFCLVHEALGVDLEYLRDFMRRNDQQRMHPDMIRQLLRPILRALHFLHEEAHIVHTDIQLKNILMNVVNPEPFARFDYVYLNVTHPVIARLVPSNLILKQVFDHLIFPPVFILPLATLKNIAKTS
;
A
#
# COMPACT_ATOMS: atom_id res chain seq x y z
N MET A 1 15.02 -29.22 -5.43
CA MET A 1 15.03 -28.17 -4.40
C MET A 1 14.20 -28.69 -3.24
N THR A 2 14.85 -28.99 -2.11
CA THR A 2 14.19 -29.55 -0.92
C THR A 2 13.42 -28.44 -0.18
N PRO A 3 12.41 -28.78 0.64
CA PRO A 3 11.57 -27.80 1.36
C PRO A 3 12.29 -27.02 2.47
N GLU A 4 13.57 -27.28 2.73
CA GLU A 4 14.30 -26.76 3.90
C GLU A 4 14.91 -25.37 3.71
N ASP A 5 14.96 -24.84 2.48
CA ASP A 5 15.56 -23.51 2.20
C ASP A 5 14.61 -22.32 2.48
N ALA A 6 13.41 -22.55 3.04
CA ALA A 6 12.38 -21.52 3.20
C ALA A 6 12.28 -20.89 4.62
N THR A 7 13.12 -21.29 5.57
CA THR A 7 12.86 -21.07 7.02
C THR A 7 13.79 -20.13 7.78
N THR A 8 14.75 -19.45 7.16
CA THR A 8 15.53 -18.44 7.89
C THR A 8 14.78 -17.11 7.96
N VAL A 9 13.98 -16.91 9.00
CA VAL A 9 13.58 -15.57 9.46
C VAL A 9 14.86 -14.89 9.94
N SER A 10 15.39 -13.96 9.15
CA SER A 10 16.48 -13.10 9.61
C SER A 10 15.98 -12.28 10.80
N ILE A 11 16.65 -12.41 11.94
CA ILE A 11 16.44 -11.57 13.12
C ILE A 11 16.54 -10.10 12.66
N PRO A 12 15.57 -9.23 12.98
CA PRO A 12 15.68 -7.83 12.60
C PRO A 12 16.92 -7.23 13.26
N GLU A 13 17.78 -6.66 12.43
CA GLU A 13 19.01 -6.01 12.85
C GLU A 13 18.65 -4.74 13.64
N ILE A 14 19.21 -4.61 14.86
CA ILE A 14 19.03 -3.41 15.67
C ILE A 14 19.87 -2.31 15.02
N ILE A 15 19.19 -1.33 14.44
CA ILE A 15 19.84 -0.18 13.81
C ILE A 15 20.03 0.90 14.88
N ASP A 16 21.24 1.43 14.99
CA ASP A 16 21.56 2.57 15.87
C ASP A 16 20.69 3.78 15.50
N SER A 17 20.23 4.54 16.50
CA SER A 17 19.41 5.74 16.30
C SER A 17 20.09 6.82 15.47
N ASP A 18 21.42 6.78 15.37
CA ASP A 18 22.20 7.74 14.58
C ASP A 18 22.23 7.40 13.07
N ILE A 19 21.75 6.21 12.69
CA ILE A 19 21.69 5.78 11.29
C ILE A 19 20.37 6.25 10.68
N LEU A 20 20.47 7.17 9.72
CA LEU A 20 19.32 7.58 8.90
C LEU A 20 18.83 6.40 8.07
N ILE A 21 17.53 6.15 8.12
CA ILE A 21 16.89 5.07 7.38
C ILE A 21 15.75 5.58 6.51
N GLU A 22 15.57 4.97 5.34
CA GLU A 22 14.38 5.18 4.51
C GLU A 22 14.08 6.66 4.21
N GLU A 23 12.95 7.21 4.66
CA GLU A 23 12.60 8.62 4.46
C GLU A 23 13.63 9.57 5.08
N GLU A 24 14.32 9.15 6.14
CA GLU A 24 15.29 9.96 6.86
C GLU A 24 16.57 10.22 6.04
N THR A 25 16.81 9.37 5.04
CA THR A 25 17.93 9.53 4.09
C THR A 25 17.67 10.62 3.04
N THR A 26 16.44 11.13 2.95
CA THR A 26 16.08 12.12 1.92
C THR A 26 16.43 13.54 2.37
N GLU A 27 16.98 14.36 1.48
CA GLU A 27 17.35 15.76 1.79
C GLU A 27 16.16 16.62 2.24
N ALA A 28 14.93 16.23 1.84
CA ALA A 28 13.70 16.91 2.20
C ALA A 28 13.17 16.48 3.59
N TYR A 29 13.77 15.49 4.24
CA TYR A 29 13.33 14.99 5.54
C TYR A 29 13.51 16.06 6.61
N LYS A 30 12.43 16.33 7.34
CA LYS A 30 12.41 17.23 8.48
C LYS A 30 11.61 16.52 9.56
N PRO A 31 12.22 15.92 10.60
CA PRO A 31 11.52 15.07 11.57
C PRO A 31 10.23 15.69 12.11
N LYS A 32 10.24 17.01 12.38
CA LYS A 32 9.07 17.79 12.82
C LYS A 32 7.85 17.72 11.90
N ASN A 33 8.04 17.33 10.63
CA ASN A 33 6.98 17.20 9.65
C ASN A 33 6.37 15.81 9.62
N TRP A 34 7.05 14.80 10.15
CA TRP A 34 6.66 13.40 10.05
C TRP A 34 6.03 12.93 11.35
N TYR A 35 5.04 12.04 11.24
CA TYR A 35 4.51 11.38 12.41
C TYR A 35 5.38 10.16 12.74
N PRO A 36 5.99 10.08 13.93
CA PRO A 36 6.81 8.94 14.32
C PRO A 36 5.93 7.76 14.76
N VAL A 37 5.34 7.05 13.79
CA VAL A 37 4.50 5.87 14.04
C VAL A 37 5.34 4.77 14.70
N ARG A 38 4.79 4.11 15.72
CA ARG A 38 5.47 3.00 16.44
C ARG A 38 4.77 1.67 16.21
N LEU A 39 5.54 0.59 16.18
CA LEU A 39 4.97 -0.77 16.17
C LEU A 39 4.15 -0.99 17.46
N GLY A 40 2.98 -1.61 17.32
CA GLY A 40 2.03 -1.84 18.41
C GLY A 40 1.21 -0.62 18.81
N GLU A 41 1.49 0.56 18.28
CA GLU A 41 0.67 1.76 18.48
C GLU A 41 -0.74 1.53 17.94
N VAL A 42 -1.75 2.04 18.64
CA VAL A 42 -3.15 2.01 18.18
C VAL A 42 -3.53 3.39 17.69
N LEU A 43 -3.66 3.55 16.37
CA LEU A 43 -4.07 4.80 15.74
C LEU A 43 -5.60 4.90 15.74
N ASN A 44 -6.12 6.08 16.07
CA ASN A 44 -7.56 6.38 16.08
C ASN A 44 -8.40 5.37 16.89
N ASP A 45 -7.84 4.86 18.00
CA ASP A 45 -8.48 3.86 18.87
C ASP A 45 -9.04 2.63 18.12
N ARG A 46 -8.40 2.27 17.01
CA ARG A 46 -8.89 1.23 16.08
C ARG A 46 -7.81 0.49 15.32
N TYR A 47 -6.78 1.18 14.85
CA TYR A 47 -5.82 0.60 13.91
C TYR A 47 -4.51 0.29 14.60
N LYS A 48 -4.29 -0.97 14.96
CA LYS A 48 -3.06 -1.40 15.63
C LYS A 48 -1.95 -1.61 14.58
N VAL A 49 -0.85 -0.87 14.72
CA VAL A 49 0.29 -0.92 13.80
C VAL A 49 1.04 -2.23 13.98
N VAL A 50 1.25 -2.97 12.89
CA VAL A 50 1.97 -4.26 12.90
C VAL A 50 3.25 -4.24 12.07
N GLY A 51 3.37 -3.30 11.11
CA GLY A 51 4.59 -3.19 10.32
C GLY A 51 4.61 -1.99 9.39
N LYS A 52 5.82 -1.55 9.02
CA LYS A 52 6.01 -0.55 7.96
C LYS A 52 6.10 -1.26 6.62
N LEU A 53 5.41 -0.72 5.61
CA LEU A 53 5.42 -1.28 4.25
C LEU A 53 6.15 -0.39 3.25
N GLY A 54 6.28 0.90 3.56
CA GLY A 54 7.04 1.81 2.72
C GLY A 54 6.85 3.27 3.10
N TYR A 55 7.43 4.13 2.28
CA TYR A 55 7.40 5.58 2.43
C TYR A 55 7.48 6.24 1.05
N GLY A 56 7.06 7.50 0.98
CA GLY A 56 7.23 8.35 -0.18
C GLY A 56 7.47 9.78 0.27
N GLY A 57 7.72 10.72 -0.65
CA GLY A 57 8.14 12.09 -0.31
C GLY A 57 7.17 12.91 0.57
N SER A 58 5.97 12.40 0.89
CA SER A 58 4.98 13.10 1.72
C SER A 58 4.19 12.21 2.68
N SER A 59 4.53 10.92 2.82
CA SER A 59 3.78 10.00 3.68
C SER A 59 4.55 8.71 3.98
N THR A 60 4.22 8.06 5.10
CA THR A 60 4.60 6.68 5.40
C THR A 60 3.40 5.74 5.25
N ILE A 61 3.65 4.47 4.92
CA ILE A 61 2.64 3.43 4.68
C ILE A 61 2.83 2.31 5.69
N TRP A 62 1.77 1.98 6.42
CA TRP A 62 1.80 1.02 7.52
C TRP A 62 0.75 -0.07 7.35
N LEU A 63 1.14 -1.32 7.58
CA LEU A 63 0.21 -2.42 7.79
C LEU A 63 -0.33 -2.31 9.22
N CYS A 64 -1.66 -2.37 9.35
CA CYS A 64 -2.35 -2.34 10.62
C CYS A 64 -3.41 -3.44 10.68
N ARG A 65 -3.81 -3.79 11.90
CA ARG A 65 -5.00 -4.59 12.20
C ARG A 65 -6.17 -3.68 12.58
N ASP A 66 -7.34 -3.91 12.00
CA ASP A 66 -8.58 -3.21 12.37
C ASP A 66 -9.27 -3.90 13.55
N LEU A 67 -9.09 -3.33 14.74
CA LEU A 67 -9.60 -3.87 16.00
C LEU A 67 -11.14 -3.90 16.09
N ARG A 68 -11.85 -3.30 15.12
CA ARG A 68 -13.32 -3.29 15.07
C ARG A 68 -13.91 -4.22 14.00
N LYS A 69 -13.09 -4.85 13.18
CA LYS A 69 -13.52 -5.73 12.09
C LYS A 69 -12.78 -7.07 12.12
N ASP A 70 -12.99 -7.83 13.19
CA ASP A 70 -12.43 -9.17 13.35
C ASP A 70 -10.90 -9.24 13.11
N ASP A 71 -10.20 -8.17 13.49
CA ASP A 71 -8.74 -8.05 13.32
C ASP A 71 -8.28 -8.10 11.85
N GLU A 72 -9.09 -7.66 10.89
CA GLU A 72 -8.72 -7.65 9.46
C GLU A 72 -7.50 -6.74 9.19
N TYR A 73 -6.66 -7.10 8.22
CA TYR A 73 -5.55 -6.24 7.79
C TYR A 73 -6.02 -5.06 6.95
N VAL A 74 -5.48 -3.90 7.29
CA VAL A 74 -5.66 -2.65 6.54
C VAL A 74 -4.35 -1.92 6.37
N ILE A 75 -4.34 -0.96 5.44
CA ILE A 75 -3.18 -0.11 5.17
C ILE A 75 -3.51 1.29 5.67
N VAL A 76 -2.67 1.81 6.56
CA VAL A 76 -2.78 3.20 7.02
C VAL A 76 -1.65 4.01 6.40
N LYS A 77 -2.02 4.98 5.56
CA LYS A 77 -1.12 5.97 4.98
C LYS A 77 -1.14 7.22 5.84
N VAL A 78 -0.01 7.56 6.47
CA VAL A 78 0.12 8.73 7.36
C VAL A 78 0.88 9.83 6.63
N TYR A 79 0.26 10.99 6.43
CA TYR A 79 0.86 12.12 5.73
C TYR A 79 1.74 12.97 6.65
N ILE A 80 2.74 13.63 6.06
CA ILE A 80 3.49 14.70 6.74
C ILE A 80 2.57 15.89 7.03
N ASN A 81 2.86 16.66 8.09
CA ASN A 81 2.01 17.75 8.59
C ASN A 81 1.98 19.04 7.73
N ASN A 82 2.45 19.00 6.48
CA ASN A 82 2.74 20.20 5.70
C ASN A 82 2.10 20.21 4.29
N LEU A 83 1.79 19.08 3.65
CA LEU A 83 1.46 19.08 2.22
C LEU A 83 0.38 18.07 1.76
N LYS A 84 -0.49 18.55 0.86
CA LYS A 84 -1.17 17.83 -0.25
C LYS A 84 -2.33 16.85 0.05
N TRP A 85 -2.79 16.67 1.30
CA TRP A 85 -4.00 15.87 1.59
C TRP A 85 -5.27 16.38 0.88
N GLN A 86 -5.35 17.69 0.59
CA GLN A 86 -6.52 18.31 -0.04
C GLN A 86 -6.88 17.74 -1.42
N ARG A 87 -6.03 16.93 -2.06
CA ARG A 87 -6.33 16.38 -3.38
C ARG A 87 -6.90 14.97 -3.36
N GLU A 88 -6.40 14.09 -2.50
CA GLU A 88 -6.74 12.65 -2.58
C GLU A 88 -8.11 12.33 -1.97
N ILE A 89 -8.44 12.92 -0.80
CA ILE A 89 -9.73 12.70 -0.14
C ILE A 89 -10.92 13.10 -1.02
N PRO A 90 -10.96 14.31 -1.63
CA PRO A 90 -12.09 14.69 -2.48
C PRO A 90 -12.27 13.79 -3.71
N ILE A 91 -11.20 13.16 -4.19
CA ILE A 91 -11.28 12.18 -5.28
C ILE A 91 -11.98 10.91 -4.81
N TYR A 92 -11.59 10.38 -3.64
CA TYR A 92 -12.28 9.22 -3.06
C TYR A 92 -13.74 9.52 -2.76
N GLU A 93 -14.03 10.69 -2.19
CA GLU A 93 -15.41 11.14 -1.91
C GLU A 93 -16.22 11.27 -3.20
N HIS A 94 -15.63 11.86 -4.25
CA HIS A 94 -16.26 11.94 -5.58
C HIS A 94 -16.56 10.54 -6.12
N ILE A 95 -15.58 9.64 -6.19
CA ILE A 95 -15.77 8.27 -6.66
C ILE A 95 -16.83 7.53 -5.84
N ALA A 96 -16.82 7.67 -4.51
CA ALA A 96 -17.80 7.05 -3.62
C ALA A 96 -19.21 7.62 -3.77
N SER A 97 -19.34 8.88 -4.20
CA SER A 97 -20.63 9.51 -4.49
C SER A 97 -21.27 9.01 -5.79
N LEU A 98 -20.47 8.45 -6.71
CA LEU A 98 -20.95 7.87 -7.96
C LEU A 98 -21.72 6.58 -7.65
N LYS A 99 -23.03 6.59 -7.90
CA LYS A 99 -23.86 5.37 -7.89
C LYS A 99 -23.65 4.54 -9.15
N SER A 100 -22.39 4.20 -9.44
CA SER A 100 -21.97 3.51 -10.64
C SER A 100 -22.22 2.00 -10.55
N ARG A 101 -22.62 1.39 -11.68
CA ARG A 101 -22.62 -0.07 -11.88
C ARG A 101 -21.48 -0.51 -12.79
N HIS A 102 -20.57 0.40 -13.13
CA HIS A 102 -19.47 0.13 -14.03
C HIS A 102 -18.51 -0.88 -13.40
N SER A 103 -18.27 -2.00 -14.10
CA SER A 103 -17.38 -3.07 -13.62
C SER A 103 -15.93 -2.63 -13.37
N GLY A 104 -15.54 -1.46 -13.85
CA GLY A 104 -14.24 -0.84 -13.59
C GLY A 104 -14.08 -0.22 -12.19
N LEU A 105 -15.18 0.12 -11.50
CA LEU A 105 -15.11 0.67 -10.14
C LEU A 105 -14.42 -0.30 -9.17
N GLN A 106 -14.68 -1.60 -9.31
CA GLN A 106 -14.03 -2.64 -8.49
C GLN A 106 -12.53 -2.82 -8.77
N CYS A 107 -12.01 -2.19 -9.83
CA CYS A 107 -10.58 -2.20 -10.19
C CYS A 107 -9.86 -0.90 -9.77
N VAL A 108 -10.55 0.01 -9.08
CA VAL A 108 -9.96 1.19 -8.44
C VAL A 108 -9.88 0.92 -6.95
N ARG A 109 -8.71 1.18 -6.34
CA ARG A 109 -8.53 0.93 -4.91
C ARG A 109 -9.49 1.78 -4.09
N ARG A 110 -10.10 1.19 -3.06
CA ARG A 110 -11.05 1.89 -2.18
C ARG A 110 -10.36 2.50 -0.96
N MET A 111 -10.83 3.68 -0.58
CA MET A 111 -10.63 4.24 0.76
C MET A 111 -11.70 3.65 1.69
N LEU A 112 -11.28 3.04 2.79
CA LEU A 112 -12.14 2.43 3.79
C LEU A 112 -12.54 3.40 4.90
N ASP A 113 -11.62 4.29 5.28
CA ASP A 113 -11.79 5.28 6.33
C ASP A 113 -10.75 6.41 6.15
N SER A 114 -10.95 7.53 6.84
CA SER A 114 -9.98 8.62 6.95
C SER A 114 -10.07 9.28 8.33
N PHE A 115 -8.94 9.68 8.89
CA PHE A 115 -8.89 10.32 10.20
C PHE A 115 -7.70 11.27 10.35
N GLU A 116 -7.70 12.04 11.42
CA GLU A 116 -6.61 12.94 11.79
C GLU A 116 -5.97 12.50 13.10
N ILE A 117 -4.64 12.47 13.14
CA ILE A 117 -3.89 12.35 14.39
C ILE A 117 -3.48 13.74 14.84
N LEU A 118 -3.89 14.09 16.06
CA LEU A 118 -3.59 15.37 16.69
C LEU A 118 -2.39 15.24 17.62
N LYS A 119 -1.37 16.07 17.38
CA LYS A 119 -0.28 16.35 18.33
C LYS A 119 -0.29 17.84 18.69
N PRO A 120 0.30 18.26 19.82
CA PRO A 120 0.36 19.69 20.17
C PRO A 120 0.88 20.54 19.01
N GLY A 121 0.01 21.40 18.46
CA GLY A 121 0.34 22.31 17.35
C GLY A 121 0.47 21.67 15.96
N VAL A 122 0.20 20.36 15.80
CA VAL A 122 0.46 19.62 14.56
C VAL A 122 -0.67 18.62 14.26
N ARG A 123 -1.06 18.51 12.99
CA ARG A 123 -2.05 17.53 12.52
C ARG A 123 -1.46 16.64 11.44
N HIS A 124 -1.77 15.36 11.49
CA HIS A 124 -1.40 14.38 10.47
C HIS A 124 -2.65 13.69 9.94
N PHE A 125 -2.90 13.84 8.63
CA PHE A 125 -3.98 13.15 7.96
C PHE A 125 -3.60 11.70 7.72
N CYS A 126 -4.58 10.82 7.88
CA CYS A 126 -4.44 9.39 7.66
C CYS A 126 -5.53 8.90 6.70
N LEU A 127 -5.13 8.08 5.74
CA LEU A 127 -6.04 7.33 4.88
C LEU A 127 -5.94 5.86 5.19
N VAL A 128 -7.10 5.19 5.27
CA VAL A 128 -7.19 3.76 5.47
C VAL A 128 -7.64 3.12 4.17
N HIS A 129 -6.92 2.11 3.73
CA HIS A 129 -7.19 1.38 2.50
C HIS A 129 -7.21 -0.13 2.74
N GLU A 130 -7.80 -0.85 1.79
CA GLU A 130 -7.69 -2.30 1.72
C GLU A 130 -6.22 -2.73 1.66
N ALA A 131 -5.90 -3.83 2.36
CA ALA A 131 -4.60 -4.48 2.30
C ALA A 131 -4.48 -5.27 0.99
N LEU A 132 -3.73 -4.69 0.06
CA LEU A 132 -3.43 -5.27 -1.24
C LEU A 132 -2.00 -5.84 -1.24
N GLY A 133 -1.72 -6.70 -2.21
CA GLY A 133 -0.46 -7.39 -2.35
C GLY A 133 0.61 -6.52 -3.01
N VAL A 134 1.55 -7.16 -3.69
CA VAL A 134 2.66 -6.48 -4.33
C VAL A 134 2.22 -5.69 -5.56
N ASP A 135 2.99 -4.66 -5.90
CA ASP A 135 2.86 -3.94 -7.16
C ASP A 135 3.46 -4.73 -8.35
N LEU A 136 3.10 -4.31 -9.56
CA LEU A 136 3.58 -4.99 -10.78
C LEU A 136 5.07 -4.75 -11.06
N GLU A 137 5.69 -3.73 -10.49
CA GLU A 137 7.13 -3.51 -10.61
C GLU A 137 7.89 -4.56 -9.79
N TYR A 138 7.45 -4.81 -8.57
CA TYR A 138 7.98 -5.87 -7.73
C TYR A 138 7.78 -7.25 -8.38
N LEU A 139 6.59 -7.54 -8.91
CA LEU A 139 6.32 -8.79 -9.64
C LEU A 139 7.29 -8.97 -10.83
N ARG A 140 7.44 -7.93 -11.65
CA ARG A 140 8.37 -7.91 -12.79
C ARG A 140 9.79 -8.25 -12.33
N ASP A 141 10.27 -7.60 -11.28
CA ASP A 141 11.64 -7.76 -10.81
C ASP A 141 11.88 -9.13 -10.18
N PHE A 142 10.89 -9.68 -9.47
CA PHE A 142 10.95 -11.04 -8.95
C PHE A 142 11.05 -12.07 -10.07
N MET A 143 10.22 -11.97 -11.12
CA MET A 143 10.27 -12.91 -12.24
C MET A 143 11.61 -12.90 -12.96
N ARG A 144 12.22 -11.72 -13.11
CA ARG A 144 13.56 -11.57 -13.69
C ARG A 144 14.64 -12.26 -12.87
N ARG A 145 14.53 -12.26 -11.54
CA ARG A 145 15.52 -12.88 -10.64
C ARG A 145 15.40 -14.40 -10.54
N ASN A 146 14.22 -14.95 -10.78
CA ASN A 146 13.94 -16.39 -10.64
C ASN A 146 14.00 -17.16 -11.97
N ASP A 147 14.70 -16.61 -12.97
CA ASP A 147 14.90 -17.21 -14.31
C ASP A 147 13.59 -17.61 -15.05
N GLN A 148 12.44 -17.05 -14.64
CA GLN A 148 11.12 -17.30 -15.23
C GLN A 148 10.88 -16.54 -16.55
N GLN A 149 11.95 -16.08 -17.21
CA GLN A 149 11.88 -15.23 -18.41
C GLN A 149 10.98 -13.98 -18.22
N ARG A 150 10.77 -13.22 -19.30
CA ARG A 150 9.85 -12.08 -19.31
C ARG A 150 8.41 -12.54 -19.06
N MET A 151 7.58 -11.65 -18.52
CA MET A 151 6.14 -11.88 -18.36
C MET A 151 5.51 -12.42 -19.65
N HIS A 152 4.88 -13.60 -19.60
CA HIS A 152 4.23 -14.21 -20.77
C HIS A 152 3.13 -13.27 -21.33
N PRO A 153 2.98 -13.14 -22.66
CA PRO A 153 1.97 -12.26 -23.26
C PRO A 153 0.55 -12.49 -22.75
N ASP A 154 0.19 -13.74 -22.44
CA ASP A 154 -1.14 -14.06 -21.90
C ASP A 154 -1.37 -13.52 -20.50
N MET A 155 -0.32 -13.51 -19.67
CA MET A 155 -0.38 -12.90 -18.34
C MET A 155 -0.51 -11.38 -18.47
N ILE A 156 0.27 -10.74 -19.35
CA ILE A 156 0.15 -9.30 -19.63
C ILE A 156 -1.28 -8.97 -20.08
N ARG A 157 -1.87 -9.76 -20.98
CA ARG A 157 -3.25 -9.57 -21.43
C ARG A 157 -4.25 -9.69 -20.27
N GLN A 158 -4.05 -10.61 -19.35
CA GLN A 158 -4.89 -10.77 -18.16
C GLN A 158 -4.77 -9.57 -17.21
N LEU A 159 -3.55 -9.06 -16.98
CA LEU A 159 -3.32 -7.88 -16.14
C LEU A 159 -3.87 -6.58 -16.76
N LEU A 160 -3.80 -6.43 -18.08
CA LEU A 160 -4.29 -5.23 -18.78
C LEU A 160 -5.82 -5.07 -18.71
N ARG A 161 -6.59 -6.17 -18.69
CA ARG A 161 -8.06 -6.12 -18.66
C ARG A 161 -8.62 -5.32 -17.47
N PRO A 162 -8.27 -5.61 -16.20
CA PRO A 162 -8.74 -4.82 -15.05
C PRO A 162 -8.21 -3.39 -15.07
N ILE A 163 -6.95 -3.16 -15.51
CA ILE A 163 -6.37 -1.80 -15.63
C ILE A 163 -7.19 -0.96 -16.60
N LEU A 164 -7.48 -1.47 -17.80
CA LEU A 164 -8.26 -0.77 -18.81
C LEU A 164 -9.71 -0.55 -18.37
N ARG A 165 -10.31 -1.50 -17.64
CA ARG A 165 -11.65 -1.32 -17.04
C ARG A 165 -11.67 -0.21 -16.00
N ALA A 166 -10.66 -0.14 -15.12
CA ALA A 166 -10.51 0.93 -14.14
C ALA A 166 -10.36 2.29 -14.84
N LEU A 167 -9.51 2.38 -15.88
CA LEU A 167 -9.34 3.61 -16.65
C LEU A 167 -10.62 4.03 -17.38
N HIS A 168 -11.35 3.07 -17.96
CA HIS A 168 -12.63 3.35 -18.59
C HIS A 168 -13.63 3.95 -17.60
N PHE A 169 -13.75 3.35 -16.40
CA PHE A 169 -14.58 3.92 -15.33
C PHE A 169 -14.14 5.34 -14.95
N LEU A 170 -12.85 5.52 -14.68
CA LEU A 170 -12.30 6.79 -14.22
C LEU A 170 -12.54 7.91 -15.24
N HIS A 171 -12.38 7.62 -16.53
CA HIS A 171 -12.58 8.61 -17.58
C HIS A 171 -14.06 8.87 -17.88
N GLU A 172 -14.86 7.81 -18.05
CA GLU A 172 -16.21 7.89 -18.58
C GLU A 172 -17.22 8.37 -17.53
N GLU A 173 -17.18 7.80 -16.33
CA GLU A 173 -18.17 8.11 -15.29
C GLU A 173 -17.60 9.01 -14.20
N ALA A 174 -16.32 8.84 -13.85
CA ALA A 174 -15.72 9.63 -12.77
C ALA A 174 -15.10 10.95 -13.27
N HIS A 175 -14.88 11.11 -14.59
CA HIS A 175 -14.24 12.29 -15.20
C HIS A 175 -12.89 12.68 -14.57
N ILE A 176 -12.11 11.67 -14.21
CA ILE A 176 -10.82 11.75 -13.53
C ILE A 176 -9.74 11.19 -14.44
N VAL A 177 -8.68 11.97 -14.68
CA VAL A 177 -7.46 11.46 -15.34
C VAL A 177 -6.46 11.03 -14.28
N HIS A 178 -5.94 9.80 -14.36
CA HIS A 178 -4.98 9.26 -13.38
C HIS A 178 -3.61 9.96 -13.36
N THR A 179 -3.13 10.42 -14.52
CA THR A 179 -1.84 11.12 -14.76
C THR A 179 -0.53 10.41 -14.36
N ASP A 180 -0.57 9.33 -13.57
CA ASP A 180 0.62 8.61 -13.11
C ASP A 180 0.49 7.07 -13.23
N ILE A 181 0.04 6.56 -14.38
CA ILE A 181 -0.08 5.12 -14.60
C ILE A 181 1.32 4.52 -14.83
N GLN A 182 1.79 3.76 -13.86
CA GLN A 182 3.07 3.06 -13.87
C GLN A 182 3.00 1.81 -13.00
N LEU A 183 3.91 0.87 -13.22
CA LEU A 183 3.87 -0.47 -12.60
C LEU A 183 3.79 -0.44 -11.06
N LYS A 184 4.50 0.50 -10.41
CA LYS A 184 4.48 0.67 -8.94
C LYS A 184 3.14 1.18 -8.37
N ASN A 185 2.26 1.70 -9.23
CA ASN A 185 0.94 2.23 -8.84
C ASN A 185 -0.21 1.25 -9.14
N ILE A 186 0.15 0.02 -9.51
CA ILE A 186 -0.77 -1.03 -9.91
C ILE A 186 -0.55 -2.21 -8.96
N LEU A 187 -1.49 -2.41 -8.04
CA LEU A 187 -1.40 -3.41 -6.99
C LEU A 187 -2.22 -4.65 -7.32
N MET A 188 -1.72 -5.83 -6.96
CA MET A 188 -2.48 -7.08 -7.04
C MET A 188 -3.34 -7.29 -5.79
N ASN A 189 -4.51 -7.91 -5.91
CA ASN A 189 -5.24 -8.36 -4.72
C ASN A 189 -4.46 -9.44 -3.95
N VAL A 190 -4.77 -9.57 -2.67
CA VAL A 190 -4.29 -10.68 -1.85
C VAL A 190 -5.35 -11.78 -1.84
N VAL A 191 -4.99 -12.97 -2.33
CA VAL A 191 -5.88 -14.14 -2.30
C VAL A 191 -5.83 -14.84 -0.94
N ASN A 192 -4.70 -14.72 -0.23
CA ASN A 192 -4.49 -15.32 1.10
C ASN A 192 -3.76 -14.31 2.02
N PRO A 193 -4.30 -13.95 3.20
CA PRO A 193 -3.68 -12.99 4.12
C PRO A 193 -2.47 -13.55 4.89
N GLU A 194 -2.09 -14.82 4.73
CA GLU A 194 -0.95 -15.44 5.41
C GLU A 194 0.38 -14.68 5.29
N PRO A 195 0.73 -14.04 4.16
CA PRO A 195 1.91 -13.17 4.10
C PRO A 195 1.85 -11.97 5.08
N PHE A 196 0.65 -11.47 5.39
CA PHE A 196 0.45 -10.45 6.42
C PHE A 196 0.57 -11.03 7.84
N ALA A 197 0.14 -12.29 8.06
CA ALA A 197 0.29 -13.00 9.34
C ALA A 197 1.75 -13.11 9.79
N ARG A 198 2.68 -13.10 8.84
CA ARG A 198 4.12 -13.08 9.15
C ARG A 198 4.58 -11.77 9.78
N PHE A 199 3.90 -10.64 9.52
CA PHE A 199 4.19 -9.38 10.22
C PHE A 199 3.83 -9.48 11.70
N ASP A 200 2.73 -10.16 12.04
CA ASP A 200 2.40 -10.40 13.45
C ASP A 200 3.41 -11.30 14.13
N TYR A 201 3.91 -12.34 13.43
CA TYR A 201 4.96 -13.20 13.98
C TYR A 201 6.23 -12.40 14.31
N VAL A 202 6.67 -11.50 13.45
CA VAL A 202 7.85 -10.67 13.74
C VAL A 202 7.53 -9.64 14.83
N TYR A 203 6.36 -9.02 14.81
CA TYR A 203 5.93 -8.13 15.89
C TYR A 203 5.94 -8.83 17.27
N LEU A 204 5.39 -10.04 17.38
CA LEU A 204 5.31 -10.80 18.63
C LEU A 204 6.69 -11.24 19.16
N ASN A 205 7.69 -11.35 18.28
CA ASN A 205 9.01 -11.86 18.62
C ASN A 205 10.11 -10.77 18.64
N VAL A 206 9.75 -9.48 18.48
CA VAL A 206 10.69 -8.35 18.53
C VAL A 206 10.34 -7.44 19.71
N THR A 207 11.25 -7.35 20.67
CA THR A 207 11.03 -6.69 21.98
C THR A 207 11.23 -5.16 21.97
N HIS A 208 11.51 -4.53 20.83
CA HIS A 208 11.85 -3.10 20.79
C HIS A 208 11.07 -2.24 19.77
N PRO A 209 10.77 -0.97 20.10
CA PRO A 209 9.84 -0.12 19.36
C PRO A 209 10.48 0.64 18.19
N VAL A 210 11.72 0.32 17.82
CA VAL A 210 12.46 1.04 16.77
C VAL A 210 12.43 0.22 15.49
N ILE A 211 11.65 0.74 14.54
CA ILE A 211 11.64 0.48 13.09
C ILE A 211 12.21 -0.91 12.71
N ALA A 212 11.41 -1.95 12.94
CA ALA A 212 11.74 -3.27 12.44
C ALA A 212 11.59 -3.28 10.91
N ARG A 213 12.72 -3.45 10.22
CA ARG A 213 12.77 -3.77 8.80
C ARG A 213 12.10 -5.13 8.58
N LEU A 214 10.83 -5.12 8.22
CA LEU A 214 10.07 -6.32 7.91
C LEU A 214 10.09 -6.55 6.40
N VAL A 215 11.08 -7.32 5.94
CA VAL A 215 11.10 -7.83 4.55
C VAL A 215 10.62 -9.27 4.55
N PRO A 216 9.39 -9.54 4.08
CA PRO A 216 9.10 -10.85 3.51
C PRO A 216 8.53 -10.69 2.09
N SER A 217 9.25 -9.98 1.24
CA SER A 217 8.82 -9.73 -0.14
C SER A 217 8.71 -11.02 -0.98
N ASN A 218 9.45 -12.07 -0.60
CA ASN A 218 9.54 -13.32 -1.37
C ASN A 218 8.33 -14.27 -1.17
N LEU A 219 7.51 -14.08 -0.12
CA LEU A 219 6.44 -15.01 0.24
C LEU A 219 5.11 -14.71 -0.46
N ILE A 220 4.77 -13.42 -0.63
CA ILE A 220 3.54 -12.97 -1.31
C ILE A 220 3.47 -13.53 -2.73
N LEU A 221 4.63 -13.68 -3.39
CA LEU A 221 4.70 -14.14 -4.77
C LEU A 221 4.56 -15.64 -4.95
N LYS A 222 4.97 -16.47 -3.98
CA LYS A 222 4.86 -17.93 -4.10
C LYS A 222 3.40 -18.37 -4.30
N GLN A 223 2.47 -17.70 -3.62
CA GLN A 223 1.02 -17.96 -3.73
C GLN A 223 0.38 -17.43 -5.02
N VAL A 224 0.91 -16.37 -5.64
CA VAL A 224 0.44 -15.86 -6.95
C VAL A 224 0.71 -16.86 -8.07
N PHE A 225 1.76 -17.69 -7.93
CA PHE A 225 2.12 -18.70 -8.93
C PHE A 225 1.55 -20.10 -8.64
N ASP A 226 1.34 -20.48 -7.37
CA ASP A 226 0.79 -21.81 -7.02
C ASP A 226 -0.70 -21.98 -7.43
N HIS A 227 -1.41 -20.86 -7.62
CA HIS A 227 -2.73 -20.83 -8.23
C HIS A 227 -2.70 -19.81 -9.38
N LEU A 228 -2.71 -20.27 -10.63
CA LEU A 228 -2.74 -19.44 -11.87
C LEU A 228 -3.98 -18.53 -12.02
N ILE A 229 -4.66 -18.21 -10.93
CA ILE A 229 -5.76 -17.26 -10.83
C ILE A 229 -5.14 -15.92 -10.45
N PHE A 230 -4.90 -15.05 -11.43
CA PHE A 230 -4.45 -13.70 -11.14
C PHE A 230 -5.55 -12.93 -10.40
N PRO A 231 -5.29 -12.46 -9.17
CA PRO A 231 -6.25 -11.63 -8.45
C PRO A 231 -6.56 -10.34 -9.22
N PRO A 232 -7.71 -9.68 -8.94
CA PRO A 232 -8.00 -8.38 -9.53
C PRO A 232 -6.87 -7.39 -9.24
N VAL A 233 -6.65 -6.50 -10.20
CA VAL A 233 -5.61 -5.48 -10.15
C VAL A 233 -6.26 -4.14 -9.84
N PHE A 234 -5.66 -3.39 -8.93
CA PHE A 234 -6.17 -2.10 -8.46
C PHE A 234 -5.24 -0.96 -8.84
N ILE A 235 -5.82 0.09 -9.42
CA ILE A 235 -5.13 1.35 -9.65
C ILE A 235 -5.22 2.20 -8.38
N LEU A 236 -4.07 2.72 -7.91
CA LEU A 236 -3.98 3.63 -6.77
C LEU A 236 -4.39 5.05 -7.14
N PRO A 237 -5.45 5.63 -6.56
CA PRO A 237 -5.69 7.06 -6.70
C PRO A 237 -4.55 7.85 -6.03
N LEU A 238 -3.61 8.38 -6.82
CA LEU A 238 -2.54 9.23 -6.30
C LEU A 238 -2.84 10.71 -6.54
N ALA A 239 -2.26 11.56 -5.69
CA ALA A 239 -2.51 13.01 -5.56
C ALA A 239 -2.24 13.90 -6.79
N THR A 240 -2.07 13.32 -7.98
CA THR A 240 -1.76 14.03 -9.23
C THR A 240 -2.95 14.03 -10.21
N LEU A 241 -4.16 13.69 -9.77
CA LEU A 241 -5.33 13.69 -10.67
C LEU A 241 -5.82 15.11 -10.91
N LYS A 242 -6.05 15.47 -12.18
CA LYS A 242 -6.72 16.72 -12.57
C LYS A 242 -8.19 16.38 -12.86
N ASN A 243 -9.12 17.05 -12.19
CA ASN A 243 -10.52 17.07 -12.61
C ASN A 243 -10.57 17.68 -14.01
N ILE A 244 -11.21 16.99 -14.96
CA ILE A 244 -11.45 17.53 -16.32
C ILE A 244 -12.43 18.71 -16.25
N ALA A 245 -13.26 18.79 -15.20
CA ALA A 245 -14.29 19.80 -15.05
C ALA A 245 -13.80 21.13 -14.45
N LYS A 246 -12.83 21.81 -15.08
CA LYS A 246 -12.60 23.28 -14.99
C LYS A 246 -11.86 23.84 -16.22
N THR A 247 -12.30 23.46 -17.41
CA THR A 247 -11.99 24.23 -18.63
C THR A 247 -13.32 24.60 -19.29
N SER A 248 -13.94 25.63 -18.73
CA SER A 248 -14.89 26.50 -19.43
C SER A 248 -14.12 27.64 -20.08
#